data_AF-A0A2D4JXS9-F1
#
_entry.id   AF-A0A2D4JXS9-F1
#
_cell.length_a   1.000
_cell.length_b   1.000
_cell.length_c   1.000
_cell.angle_alpha   90.00
_cell.angle_beta   90.00
_cell.angle_gamma   90.00
#
_symmetry.space_group_name_H-M   'P 1'
#
loop_
_entity.id
_entity.type
_entity.pdbx_description
1 polymer ?
#
loop_
_entity_poly.entity_id
_entity_poly.type
_entity_poly.pdbx_seq_one_letter_code
_entity_poly.pdbx_strand_id
1 'polypeptide(L)'
;GPDTYCVVAGTENVRVKNIISSNNYDVVKAEWLLQCFQAGKFVPWQPAFMIHMSPETKQHFACEYDTYGDSFTADTDPLELKAVFSRINTSEEISQDMIADLEARYSWESSLSMFRQQTIYLSLSDETSNSRDRINQTRCLTVELILRFHGAKVASQLEEGISHVISGDHSDLKKIKAIRRTFKKKFKIVSEQWIKDSVKAGELQNENLYIM
;
A
#
# COMPACT_ATOMS: atom_id res chain seq x y z
N GLY A 1 15.21 40.61 13.80
CA GLY A 1 14.69 41.71 14.62
C GLY A 1 13.21 41.50 14.83
N PRO A 2 12.53 42.27 15.71
CA PRO A 2 11.10 42.09 15.96
C PRO A 2 10.23 42.26 14.70
N ASP A 3 10.67 43.08 13.73
CA ASP A 3 9.95 43.31 12.46
C ASP A 3 10.34 42.34 11.33
N THR A 4 11.02 41.23 11.65
CA THR A 4 11.43 40.24 10.65
C THR A 4 10.23 39.39 10.24
N TYR A 5 9.77 39.55 8.99
CA TYR A 5 8.61 38.83 8.45
C TYR A 5 8.79 37.30 8.44
N CYS A 6 9.91 36.80 7.91
CA CYS A 6 10.27 35.38 7.97
C CYS A 6 11.78 35.17 7.81
N VAL A 7 12.24 33.98 8.18
CA VAL A 7 13.62 33.54 7.95
C VAL A 7 13.63 32.55 6.80
N VAL A 8 14.44 32.81 5.77
CA VAL A 8 14.58 31.90 4.64
C VAL A 8 15.80 31.01 4.82
N ALA A 9 15.62 29.70 4.67
CA ALA A 9 16.69 28.71 4.78
C ALA A 9 16.72 27.79 3.55
N GLY A 10 17.91 27.62 2.97
CA GLY A 10 18.18 26.63 1.92
C GLY A 10 18.73 25.31 2.46
N THR A 11 19.44 25.35 3.59
CA THR A 11 20.02 24.18 4.25
C THR A 11 19.86 24.27 5.77
N GLU A 12 19.73 23.14 6.43
CA GLU A 12 19.69 23.08 7.89
C GLU A 12 21.07 23.36 8.50
N ASN A 13 21.25 24.57 9.01
CA ASN A 13 22.47 24.98 9.68
C ASN A 13 22.21 25.18 11.18
N VAL A 14 23.26 25.21 12.01
CA VAL A 14 23.14 25.42 13.47
C VAL A 14 22.32 26.67 13.83
N ARG A 15 22.45 27.74 13.03
CA ARG A 15 21.66 28.97 13.19
C ARG A 15 20.16 28.74 12.95
N VAL A 16 19.80 27.95 11.94
CA VAL A 16 18.41 27.60 11.63
C VAL A 16 17.83 26.79 12.78
N LYS A 17 18.57 25.80 13.29
CA LYS A 17 18.15 25.01 14.45
C LYS A 17 17.90 25.87 15.68
N ASN A 18 18.78 26.83 15.98
CA ASN A 18 18.58 27.75 17.10
C ASN A 18 17.34 28.64 16.93
N ILE A 19 17.06 29.10 15.71
CA ILE A 19 15.86 29.90 15.42
C ILE A 19 14.60 29.06 15.58
N ILE A 20 14.61 27.82 15.08
CA ILE A 20 13.53 26.85 15.26
C ILE A 20 13.28 26.62 16.77
N SER A 21 14.33 26.43 17.56
CA SER A 21 14.21 26.27 19.02
C SER A 21 13.65 27.51 19.73
N SER A 22 13.85 28.71 19.17
CA SER A 22 13.28 29.94 19.73
C SER A 22 11.77 30.07 19.51
N ASN A 23 11.21 29.33 18.55
CA ASN A 23 9.78 29.25 18.22
C ASN A 23 9.07 30.61 17.96
N ASN A 24 9.83 31.68 17.76
CA ASN A 24 9.31 33.05 17.59
C ASN A 24 9.21 33.49 16.13
N TYR A 25 9.78 32.72 15.19
CA TYR A 25 9.85 33.10 13.78
C TYR A 25 9.42 31.94 12.88
N ASP A 26 8.77 32.28 11.77
CA ASP A 26 8.49 31.37 10.67
C ASP A 26 9.75 31.16 9.84
N VAL A 27 10.06 29.90 9.53
CA VAL A 27 11.20 29.50 8.72
C VAL A 27 10.68 28.88 7.42
N VAL A 28 11.02 29.50 6.29
CA VAL A 28 10.54 29.15 4.96
C VAL A 28 11.70 28.63 4.10
N LYS A 29 11.42 27.68 3.21
CA LYS A 29 12.37 27.19 2.20
C LYS A 29 12.69 28.29 1.19
N ALA A 30 13.93 28.29 0.70
CA ALA A 30 14.37 29.19 -0.37
C ALA A 30 13.54 29.05 -1.66
N GLU A 31 12.95 27.88 -1.90
CA GLU A 31 12.06 27.58 -3.03
C GLU A 31 10.87 28.55 -3.13
N TRP A 32 10.30 28.97 -2.00
CA TRP A 32 9.20 29.94 -1.99
C TRP A 32 9.61 31.29 -2.55
N LEU A 33 10.78 31.81 -2.17
CA LEU A 33 11.29 33.06 -2.73
C LEU A 33 11.52 32.95 -4.24
N LEU A 34 12.04 31.81 -4.70
CA LEU A 34 12.22 31.57 -6.13
C LEU A 34 10.88 31.60 -6.88
N GLN A 35 9.82 31.02 -6.30
CA GLN A 35 8.49 31.09 -6.89
C GLN A 35 7.92 32.52 -6.90
N CYS A 36 8.12 33.30 -5.82
CA CYS A 36 7.74 34.72 -5.81
C CYS A 36 8.43 35.50 -6.93
N PHE A 37 9.72 35.27 -7.15
CA PHE A 37 10.45 35.90 -8.26
C PHE A 37 9.94 35.46 -9.63
N GLN A 38 9.66 34.17 -9.82
CA GLN A 38 9.15 33.65 -11.09
C GLN A 38 7.73 34.16 -11.40
N ALA A 39 6.87 34.25 -10.39
CA ALA A 39 5.50 34.72 -10.54
C ALA A 39 5.38 36.24 -10.60
N GLY A 40 6.45 36.99 -10.26
CA GLY A 40 6.45 38.45 -10.20
C GLY A 40 5.48 39.02 -9.15
N LYS A 41 5.02 38.19 -8.20
CA LYS A 41 4.05 38.54 -7.16
C LYS A 41 4.39 37.87 -5.85
N PHE A 42 3.86 38.42 -4.77
CA PHE A 42 3.98 37.80 -3.45
C PHE A 42 3.05 36.57 -3.38
N VAL A 43 3.65 35.38 -3.46
CA VAL A 43 2.91 34.11 -3.41
C VAL A 43 2.51 33.83 -1.96
N PRO A 44 1.22 33.55 -1.68
CA PRO A 44 0.77 33.16 -0.35
C PRO A 44 1.58 31.96 0.18
N TRP A 45 1.76 31.92 1.50
CA TRP A 45 2.43 30.79 2.10
C TRP A 45 1.60 29.50 1.97
N GLN A 46 2.31 28.40 1.77
CA GLN A 46 1.75 27.06 1.76
C GLN A 46 2.58 26.18 2.71
N PRO A 47 1.96 25.18 3.37
CA PRO A 47 2.69 24.25 4.23
C PRO A 47 3.89 23.59 3.54
N ALA A 48 3.83 23.43 2.21
CA ALA A 48 4.91 22.88 1.39
C ALA A 48 6.25 23.62 1.50
N PHE A 49 6.17 24.94 1.68
CA PHE A 49 7.33 25.82 1.78
C PHE A 49 7.81 26.03 3.20
N MET A 50 7.06 25.56 4.20
CA MET A 50 7.40 25.76 5.60
C MET A 50 8.39 24.70 6.08
N ILE A 51 9.47 25.16 6.73
CA ILE A 51 10.38 24.31 7.51
C ILE A 51 9.95 24.33 8.96
N HIS A 52 9.56 25.50 9.47
CA HIS A 52 9.06 25.69 10.81
C HIS A 52 8.02 26.81 10.83
N MET A 53 6.96 26.61 11.60
CA MET A 53 5.89 27.59 11.79
C MET A 53 5.86 28.00 13.26
N SER A 54 5.80 29.30 13.50
CA SER A 54 5.49 29.88 14.80
C SER A 54 4.10 29.41 15.28
N PRO A 55 3.79 29.50 16.59
CA PRO A 55 2.52 29.03 17.12
C PRO A 55 1.29 29.66 16.47
N GLU A 56 1.35 30.96 16.16
CA GLU A 56 0.24 31.70 15.55
C GLU A 56 0.02 31.25 14.10
N THR A 57 1.08 31.23 13.30
CA THR A 57 1.06 30.77 11.90
C THR A 57 0.62 29.32 11.82
N LYS A 58 1.08 28.46 12.74
CA LYS A 58 0.66 27.05 12.82
C LYS A 58 -0.82 26.91 13.13
N GLN A 59 -1.37 27.74 14.02
CA GLN A 59 -2.80 27.72 14.33
C GLN A 59 -3.64 28.16 13.12
N HIS A 60 -3.17 29.18 12.40
CA HIS A 60 -3.84 29.63 11.18
C HIS A 60 -3.84 28.52 10.10
N PHE A 61 -2.68 27.90 9.84
CA PHE A 61 -2.61 26.79 8.87
C PHE A 61 -3.45 25.58 9.28
N ALA A 62 -3.56 25.28 10.57
CA ALA A 62 -4.38 24.17 11.05
C ALA A 62 -5.90 24.35 10.79
N CYS A 63 -6.35 25.56 10.45
CA CYS A 63 -7.72 25.80 10.02
C CYS A 63 -7.97 25.45 8.55
N GLU A 64 -6.93 25.46 7.72
CA GLU A 64 -7.05 25.34 6.25
C GLU A 64 -6.42 24.06 5.69
N TYR A 65 -5.46 23.48 6.42
CA TYR A 65 -4.70 22.32 5.99
C TYR A 65 -4.63 21.25 7.08
N ASP A 66 -4.48 20.00 6.63
CA ASP A 66 -4.18 18.88 7.50
C ASP A 66 -2.73 18.94 8.03
N THR A 67 -2.37 17.95 8.85
CA THR A 67 -1.04 17.87 9.46
C THR A 67 0.11 17.66 8.48
N TYR A 68 -0.19 17.24 7.25
CA TYR A 68 0.78 16.94 6.19
C TYR A 68 0.80 18.02 5.09
N GLY A 69 -0.15 18.95 5.12
CA GLY A 69 -0.28 20.08 4.21
C GLY A 69 -1.22 19.84 3.03
N ASP A 70 -2.18 18.92 3.16
CA ASP A 70 -3.32 18.79 2.23
C ASP A 70 -4.43 19.78 2.62
N SER A 71 -5.07 20.41 1.64
CA SER A 71 -6.07 21.45 1.91
C SER A 71 -7.43 20.84 2.27
N PHE A 72 -8.14 21.43 3.24
CA PHE A 72 -9.52 21.03 3.56
C PHE A 72 -10.56 21.57 2.57
N THR A 73 -10.23 22.62 1.82
CA THR A 73 -11.21 23.38 1.02
C THR A 73 -10.87 23.41 -0.47
N ALA A 74 -9.62 23.18 -0.85
CA ALA A 74 -9.18 23.11 -2.23
C ALA A 74 -8.97 21.67 -2.67
N ASP A 75 -9.38 21.35 -3.91
CA ASP A 75 -9.09 20.05 -4.51
C ASP A 75 -7.59 19.91 -4.76
N THR A 76 -7.05 18.74 -4.43
CA THR A 76 -5.64 18.39 -4.65
C THR A 76 -5.40 17.93 -6.10
N ASP A 77 -4.16 18.07 -6.57
CA ASP A 77 -3.70 17.49 -7.83
C ASP A 77 -2.68 16.36 -7.62
N PRO A 78 -2.37 15.53 -8.64
CA PRO A 78 -1.41 14.43 -8.49
C PRO A 78 0.02 14.85 -8.07
N LEU A 79 0.45 16.08 -8.40
CA LEU A 79 1.77 16.60 -8.02
C LEU A 79 1.76 17.06 -6.56
N GLU A 80 0.70 17.74 -6.13
CA GLU A 80 0.47 18.17 -4.76
C GLU A 80 0.32 16.97 -3.83
N LEU A 81 -0.53 16.00 -4.20
CA LEU A 81 -0.72 14.77 -3.42
C LEU A 81 0.59 13.98 -3.28
N LYS A 82 1.41 13.92 -4.34
CA LYS A 82 2.75 13.32 -4.27
C LYS A 82 3.67 14.06 -3.31
N ALA A 83 3.60 15.39 -3.30
CA ALA A 83 4.37 16.21 -2.36
C ALA A 83 3.90 16.01 -0.91
N VAL A 84 2.60 15.90 -0.66
CA VAL A 84 2.03 15.57 0.65
C VAL A 84 2.51 14.19 1.11
N PHE A 85 2.40 13.17 0.25
CA PHE A 85 2.81 11.80 0.58
C PHE A 85 4.30 11.70 0.90
N SER A 86 5.14 12.52 0.28
CA SER A 86 6.58 12.56 0.57
C SER A 86 6.94 13.05 1.98
N ARG A 87 5.99 13.69 2.69
CA ARG A 87 6.17 14.20 4.06
C ARG A 87 5.67 13.22 5.12
N ILE A 88 4.87 12.23 4.73
CA ILE A 88 4.32 11.23 5.64
C ILE A 88 5.43 10.24 5.97
N ASN A 89 5.99 10.36 7.18
CA ASN A 89 7.06 9.48 7.68
C ASN A 89 6.52 8.39 8.61
N THR A 90 5.35 7.85 8.28
CA THR A 90 4.66 6.86 9.12
C THR A 90 5.00 5.45 8.62
N SER A 91 5.41 4.58 9.55
CA SER A 91 5.71 3.17 9.27
C SER A 91 4.61 2.24 9.83
N GLU A 92 3.38 2.72 9.91
CA GLU A 92 2.27 1.92 10.39
C GLU A 92 1.98 0.78 9.41
N GLU A 93 1.94 -0.44 9.93
CA GLU A 93 1.56 -1.61 9.14
C GLU A 93 0.05 -1.57 8.89
N ILE A 94 -0.33 -1.34 7.64
CA ILE A 94 -1.72 -1.42 7.20
C ILE A 94 -2.05 -2.89 6.91
N SER A 95 -3.14 -3.39 7.50
CA SER A 95 -3.59 -4.75 7.24
C SER A 95 -4.17 -4.90 5.84
N GLN A 96 -4.06 -6.10 5.25
CA GLN A 96 -4.70 -6.39 3.97
C GLN A 96 -6.22 -6.23 4.02
N ASP A 97 -6.83 -6.48 5.18
CA ASP A 97 -8.28 -6.33 5.39
C ASP A 97 -8.70 -4.87 5.27
N MET A 98 -7.91 -3.92 5.82
CA MET A 98 -8.18 -2.49 5.67
C MET A 98 -8.07 -2.02 4.22
N ILE A 99 -7.10 -2.57 3.46
CA ILE A 99 -6.99 -2.31 2.01
C ILE A 99 -8.22 -2.86 1.27
N ALA A 100 -8.66 -4.08 1.62
CA ALA A 100 -9.84 -4.70 1.02
C ALA A 100 -11.13 -3.91 1.30
N ASP A 101 -11.29 -3.40 2.51
CA ASP A 101 -12.44 -2.57 2.90
C ASP A 101 -12.48 -1.25 2.13
N LEU A 102 -11.32 -0.62 1.92
CA LEU A 102 -11.21 0.58 1.08
C LEU A 102 -11.55 0.28 -0.38
N GLU A 103 -10.95 -0.77 -0.96
CA GLU A 103 -11.24 -1.20 -2.33
C GLU A 103 -12.74 -1.49 -2.52
N ALA A 104 -13.39 -2.17 -1.56
CA ALA A 104 -14.82 -2.44 -1.59
C ALA A 104 -15.67 -1.17 -1.47
N ARG A 105 -15.32 -0.27 -0.54
CA ARG A 105 -16.05 0.99 -0.31
C ARG A 105 -16.08 1.88 -1.54
N TYR A 106 -14.97 1.95 -2.26
CA TYR A 106 -14.84 2.78 -3.46
C TYR A 106 -15.06 2.01 -4.78
N SER A 107 -15.40 0.72 -4.70
CA SER A 107 -15.60 -0.16 -5.87
C SER A 107 -14.40 -0.15 -6.82
N TRP A 108 -13.20 -0.24 -6.24
CA TRP A 108 -11.95 -0.32 -7.01
C TRP A 108 -11.75 -1.71 -7.57
N GLU A 109 -12.32 -1.93 -8.75
CA GLU A 109 -12.08 -3.15 -9.52
C GLU A 109 -10.75 -3.01 -10.27
N SER A 110 -9.81 -3.89 -9.95
CA SER A 110 -8.50 -3.93 -10.61
C SER A 110 -8.05 -5.36 -10.79
N SER A 111 -7.36 -5.61 -11.90
CA SER A 111 -6.65 -6.88 -12.09
C SER A 111 -5.61 -7.11 -10.99
N LEU A 112 -5.11 -6.07 -10.32
CA LEU A 112 -4.13 -6.20 -9.24
C LEU A 112 -4.75 -6.54 -7.87
N SER A 113 -6.07 -6.48 -7.74
CA SER A 113 -6.80 -6.79 -6.50
C SER A 113 -7.80 -7.94 -6.66
N MET A 114 -7.83 -8.62 -7.81
CA MET A 114 -8.85 -9.66 -8.10
C MET A 114 -8.89 -10.80 -7.07
N PHE A 115 -7.77 -11.10 -6.42
CA PHE A 115 -7.68 -12.12 -5.37
C PHE A 115 -7.67 -11.54 -3.95
N ARG A 116 -7.95 -10.24 -3.74
CA ARG A 116 -7.83 -9.56 -2.44
C ARG A 116 -8.53 -10.29 -1.30
N GLN A 117 -9.73 -10.77 -1.56
CA GLN A 117 -10.57 -11.45 -0.56
C GLN A 117 -10.28 -12.96 -0.46
N GLN A 118 -9.32 -13.47 -1.22
CA GLN A 118 -8.98 -14.89 -1.28
C GLN A 118 -7.76 -15.20 -0.42
N THR A 119 -7.98 -16.01 0.61
CA THR A 119 -6.91 -16.68 1.35
C THR A 119 -6.63 -18.02 0.70
N ILE A 120 -5.44 -18.19 0.13
CA ILE A 120 -5.08 -19.31 -0.73
C ILE A 120 -3.93 -20.08 -0.12
N TYR A 121 -4.05 -21.41 -0.06
CA TYR A 121 -2.97 -22.31 0.32
C TYR A 121 -2.48 -23.11 -0.90
N LEU A 122 -1.17 -23.17 -1.08
CA LEU A 122 -0.54 -23.93 -2.16
C LEU A 122 -0.13 -25.30 -1.64
N SER A 123 -0.82 -26.34 -2.10
CA SER A 123 -0.51 -27.74 -1.79
C SER A 123 0.28 -28.36 -2.94
N LEU A 124 1.44 -27.78 -3.24
CA LEU A 124 2.38 -28.32 -4.21
C LEU A 124 3.41 -29.17 -3.44
N SER A 125 3.30 -30.49 -3.59
CA SER A 125 4.12 -31.52 -2.90
C SER A 125 5.62 -31.21 -2.90
N ASP A 126 6.24 -31.36 -1.72
CA ASP A 126 7.67 -31.24 -1.45
C ASP A 126 8.35 -32.62 -1.23
N GLU A 127 7.67 -33.74 -1.47
CA GLU A 127 8.12 -35.06 -0.98
C GLU A 127 8.43 -36.11 -2.05
N THR A 128 9.00 -35.74 -3.20
CA THR A 128 9.57 -36.76 -4.10
C THR A 128 10.98 -36.40 -4.54
N SER A 129 11.93 -36.70 -3.64
CA SER A 129 13.37 -36.72 -3.91
C SER A 129 13.66 -37.27 -5.30
N ASN A 130 14.09 -36.39 -6.21
CA ASN A 130 14.91 -36.63 -7.41
C ASN A 130 14.63 -35.55 -8.46
N SER A 131 15.44 -34.48 -8.51
CA SER A 131 15.61 -33.51 -9.63
C SER A 131 14.38 -32.70 -10.07
N ARG A 132 13.15 -33.22 -9.92
CA ARG A 132 11.87 -32.54 -10.14
C ARG A 132 11.52 -31.57 -9.01
N ASP A 133 12.16 -31.73 -7.84
CA ASP A 133 11.99 -30.89 -6.67
C ASP A 133 12.29 -29.42 -6.98
N ARG A 134 13.38 -29.12 -7.70
CA ARG A 134 13.73 -27.73 -8.06
C ARG A 134 12.74 -27.10 -9.03
N ILE A 135 12.24 -27.86 -10.00
CA ILE A 135 11.28 -27.35 -11.00
C ILE A 135 9.93 -27.12 -10.33
N ASN A 136 9.47 -28.05 -9.49
CA ASN A 136 8.22 -27.91 -8.74
C ASN A 136 8.28 -26.78 -7.72
N GLN A 137 9.41 -26.63 -7.02
CA GLN A 137 9.66 -25.52 -6.11
C GLN A 137 9.68 -24.17 -6.84
N THR A 138 10.34 -24.08 -8.00
CA THR A 138 10.36 -22.85 -8.82
C THR A 138 8.96 -22.50 -9.34
N ARG A 139 8.19 -23.49 -9.77
CA ARG A 139 6.79 -23.31 -10.21
C ARG A 139 5.90 -22.86 -9.05
N CYS A 140 6.04 -23.46 -7.87
CA CYS A 140 5.31 -23.08 -6.66
C CYS A 140 5.56 -21.61 -6.29
N LEU A 141 6.84 -21.21 -6.22
CA LEU A 141 7.24 -19.83 -5.94
C LEU A 141 6.70 -18.85 -6.99
N THR A 142 6.68 -19.24 -8.27
CA THR A 142 6.14 -18.40 -9.34
C THR A 142 4.63 -18.18 -9.16
N VAL A 143 3.88 -19.23 -8.86
CA VAL A 143 2.42 -19.14 -8.63
C VAL A 143 2.13 -18.31 -7.38
N GLU A 144 2.89 -18.51 -6.30
CA GLU A 144 2.79 -17.72 -5.07
C GLU A 144 3.01 -16.23 -5.33
N LEU A 145 4.07 -15.88 -6.08
CA LEU A 145 4.37 -14.50 -6.44
C LEU A 145 3.27 -13.87 -7.28
N ILE A 146 2.75 -14.59 -8.27
CA ILE A 146 1.62 -14.12 -9.10
C ILE A 146 0.40 -13.85 -8.22
N LEU A 147 0.04 -14.80 -7.34
CA LEU A 147 -1.09 -14.64 -6.43
C LEU A 147 -0.93 -13.40 -5.53
N ARG A 148 0.24 -13.22 -4.91
CA ARG A 148 0.54 -12.05 -4.08
C ARG A 148 0.50 -10.75 -4.88
N PHE A 149 1.05 -10.77 -6.09
CA PHE A 149 1.06 -9.61 -7.00
C PHE A 149 -0.36 -9.16 -7.36
N HIS A 150 -1.29 -10.10 -7.50
CA HIS A 150 -2.71 -9.85 -7.76
C HIS A 150 -3.58 -9.79 -6.48
N GLY A 151 -2.94 -9.54 -5.33
CA GLY A 151 -3.59 -9.17 -4.08
C GLY A 151 -3.98 -10.32 -3.15
N ALA A 152 -3.71 -11.58 -3.51
CA ALA A 152 -4.08 -12.74 -2.70
C ALA A 152 -3.31 -12.81 -1.38
N LYS A 153 -3.98 -13.33 -0.35
CA LYS A 153 -3.34 -13.73 0.90
C LYS A 153 -2.88 -15.18 0.79
N VAL A 154 -1.59 -15.40 0.57
CA VAL A 154 -1.04 -16.76 0.49
C VAL A 154 -0.65 -17.26 1.87
N ALA A 155 -1.38 -18.28 2.36
CA ALA A 155 -1.13 -18.91 3.65
C ALA A 155 -0.03 -19.97 3.52
N SER A 156 0.86 -20.01 4.52
CA SER A 156 1.94 -21.01 4.60
C SER A 156 1.48 -22.35 5.20
N GLN A 157 0.33 -22.36 5.89
CA GLN A 157 -0.23 -23.53 6.56
C GLN A 157 -1.73 -23.65 6.28
N LEU A 158 -2.25 -24.87 6.34
CA LEU A 158 -3.67 -25.15 6.13
C LEU A 158 -4.44 -24.92 7.45
N GLU A 159 -5.00 -23.72 7.62
CA GLU A 159 -5.75 -23.25 8.80
C GLU A 159 -7.16 -22.73 8.48
N GLU A 160 -8.01 -22.64 9.50
CA GLU A 160 -9.40 -22.16 9.35
C GLU A 160 -9.42 -20.72 8.81
N GLY A 161 -10.25 -20.46 7.80
CA GLY A 161 -10.29 -19.17 7.09
C GLY A 161 -9.72 -19.22 5.67
N ILE A 162 -9.07 -20.31 5.28
CA ILE A 162 -8.67 -20.54 3.89
C ILE A 162 -9.90 -20.66 3.00
N SER A 163 -9.86 -19.95 1.88
CA SER A 163 -10.90 -19.96 0.85
C SER A 163 -10.62 -21.04 -0.20
N HIS A 164 -9.34 -21.16 -0.61
CA HIS A 164 -8.92 -21.97 -1.74
C HIS A 164 -7.66 -22.75 -1.44
N VAL A 165 -7.60 -23.99 -1.92
CA VAL A 165 -6.40 -24.82 -1.95
C VAL A 165 -6.08 -25.13 -3.40
N ILE A 166 -4.88 -24.75 -3.83
CA ILE A 166 -4.38 -25.05 -5.17
C ILE A 166 -3.64 -26.38 -5.11
N SER A 167 -4.07 -27.34 -5.94
CA SER A 167 -3.46 -28.66 -6.01
C SER A 167 -2.86 -28.89 -7.40
N GLY A 168 -1.60 -29.31 -7.45
CA GLY A 168 -0.90 -29.63 -8.70
C GLY A 168 -1.14 -31.06 -9.18
N ASP A 169 -1.26 -32.01 -8.25
CA ASP A 169 -1.36 -33.45 -8.53
C ASP A 169 -2.51 -34.11 -7.75
N HIS A 170 -3.13 -35.13 -8.35
CA HIS A 170 -4.24 -35.87 -7.75
C HIS A 170 -3.86 -36.72 -6.53
N SER A 171 -2.57 -36.96 -6.28
CA SER A 171 -2.07 -37.79 -5.16
C SER A 171 -2.40 -37.20 -3.80
N ASP A 172 -2.32 -35.88 -3.65
CA ASP A 172 -2.56 -35.19 -2.38
C ASP A 172 -4.04 -34.87 -2.15
N LEU A 173 -4.88 -35.03 -3.19
CA LEU A 173 -6.29 -34.69 -3.13
C LEU A 173 -7.05 -35.47 -2.06
N LYS A 174 -6.69 -36.73 -1.82
CA LYS A 174 -7.31 -37.55 -0.76
C LYS A 174 -7.00 -37.01 0.64
N LYS A 175 -5.75 -36.61 0.88
CA LYS A 175 -5.30 -36.03 2.15
C LYS A 175 -5.99 -34.68 2.38
N ILE A 176 -5.97 -33.80 1.38
CA ILE A 176 -6.62 -32.48 1.44
C ILE A 176 -8.14 -32.62 1.66
N LYS A 177 -8.81 -33.54 0.95
CA LYS A 177 -10.25 -33.80 1.15
C LYS A 177 -10.56 -34.36 2.54
N ALA A 178 -9.65 -35.13 3.15
CA ALA A 178 -9.80 -35.59 4.53
C ALA A 178 -9.68 -34.42 5.52
N ILE A 179 -8.66 -33.57 5.36
CA ILE A 179 -8.48 -32.37 6.20
C ILE A 179 -9.65 -31.40 6.03
N ARG A 180 -10.15 -31.21 4.80
CA ARG A 180 -11.34 -30.37 4.54
C ARG A 180 -12.57 -30.76 5.37
N ARG A 181 -12.70 -32.02 5.79
CA ARG A 181 -13.82 -32.47 6.63
C ARG A 181 -13.72 -32.00 8.09
N THR A 182 -12.52 -31.66 8.57
CA THR A 182 -12.30 -31.18 9.93
C THR A 182 -12.55 -29.69 10.08
N PHE A 183 -12.68 -28.96 8.97
CA PHE A 183 -12.87 -27.51 8.94
C PHE A 183 -14.33 -27.12 9.09
N LYS A 184 -14.59 -26.01 9.79
CA LYS A 184 -15.95 -25.46 9.94
C LYS A 184 -16.43 -24.85 8.62
N LYS A 185 -15.59 -24.06 7.95
CA LYS A 185 -15.82 -23.50 6.62
C LYS A 185 -15.02 -24.29 5.59
N LYS A 186 -15.73 -24.94 4.67
CA LYS A 186 -15.10 -25.76 3.62
C LYS A 186 -14.44 -24.87 2.56
N PHE A 187 -13.12 -24.94 2.45
CA PHE A 187 -12.38 -24.36 1.33
C PHE A 187 -12.68 -25.10 0.01
N LYS A 188 -12.43 -24.45 -1.13
CA LYS A 188 -12.51 -25.06 -2.47
C LYS A 188 -11.14 -25.59 -2.89
N ILE A 189 -11.13 -26.69 -3.64
CA ILE A 189 -9.89 -27.27 -4.17
C ILE A 189 -9.92 -27.06 -5.67
N VAL A 190 -8.97 -26.29 -6.19
CA VAL A 190 -8.93 -25.89 -7.60
C VAL A 190 -7.55 -26.15 -8.21
N SER A 191 -7.53 -26.35 -9.53
CA SER A 191 -6.29 -26.50 -10.28
C SER A 191 -5.55 -25.16 -10.46
N GLU A 192 -4.25 -25.22 -10.75
CA GLU A 192 -3.44 -24.03 -11.07
C GLU A 192 -3.95 -23.26 -12.30
N GLN A 193 -4.67 -23.92 -13.22
CA GLN A 193 -5.18 -23.27 -14.42
C GLN A 193 -6.16 -22.15 -14.12
N TRP A 194 -6.91 -22.26 -13.01
CA TRP A 194 -7.80 -21.19 -12.56
C TRP A 194 -7.06 -19.87 -12.36
N ILE A 195 -5.84 -19.92 -11.81
CA ILE A 195 -5.02 -18.72 -11.59
C ILE A 195 -4.57 -18.16 -12.93
N LYS A 196 -4.05 -19.00 -13.82
CA LYS A 196 -3.54 -18.57 -15.13
C LYS A 196 -4.63 -17.93 -15.98
N ASP A 197 -5.80 -18.56 -16.01
CA ASP A 197 -6.93 -18.08 -16.81
C ASP A 197 -7.53 -16.80 -16.21
N SER A 198 -7.57 -16.68 -14.87
CA SER A 198 -7.98 -15.43 -14.21
C SER A 198 -7.01 -14.28 -14.45
N VAL A 199 -5.70 -14.54 -14.35
CA VAL A 199 -4.68 -13.53 -14.64
C VAL A 199 -4.71 -13.09 -16.10
N LYS A 200 -4.90 -14.04 -17.03
CA LYS A 200 -4.99 -13.75 -18.46
C LYS A 200 -6.25 -12.95 -18.82
N ALA A 201 -7.37 -13.25 -18.17
CA ALA A 201 -8.61 -12.52 -18.37
C ALA A 201 -8.63 -11.16 -17.65
N GLY A 202 -7.78 -10.98 -16.63
CA GLY A 202 -7.77 -9.79 -15.77
C GLY A 202 -8.90 -9.77 -14.74
N GLU A 203 -9.65 -10.87 -14.61
CA GLU A 203 -10.81 -11.01 -13.72
C GLU A 203 -10.89 -12.43 -13.14
N LEU A 204 -11.55 -12.58 -12.00
CA LEU A 204 -11.68 -13.87 -11.32
C LEU A 204 -12.59 -14.83 -12.11
N GLN A 205 -12.01 -15.93 -12.61
CA GLN A 205 -12.78 -16.92 -13.36
C GLN A 205 -13.66 -17.78 -12.44
N ASN A 206 -14.72 -18.35 -13.02
CA ASN A 206 -15.61 -19.26 -12.30
C ASN A 206 -14.87 -20.53 -11.84
N GLU A 207 -14.64 -20.62 -10.54
CA GLU A 207 -13.90 -21.69 -9.89
C GLU A 207 -14.49 -23.08 -10.16
N ASN A 208 -15.79 -23.21 -10.39
CA ASN A 208 -16.47 -24.51 -10.61
C ASN A 208 -15.94 -25.26 -11.83
N LEU A 209 -15.39 -24.55 -12.82
CA LEU A 209 -14.78 -25.14 -14.01
C LEU A 209 -13.42 -25.80 -13.72
N TYR A 210 -12.84 -25.51 -12.55
CA TYR A 210 -11.48 -25.91 -12.18
C TYR A 210 -11.43 -26.73 -10.89
N ILE A 211 -12.59 -27.14 -10.35
CA ILE A 211 -12.69 -27.94 -9.12
C ILE A 211 -12.16 -29.37 -9.35
N MET A 212 -11.44 -29.90 -8.36
CA MET A 212 -10.87 -31.26 -8.34
C MET A 212 -11.50 -32.20 -7.29
#